data_AF-A0A954UXN0-F1
#
_entry.id   AF-A0A954UXN0-F1
#
_cell.length_a   1.000
_cell.length_b   1.000
_cell.length_c   1.000
_cell.angle_alpha   90.00
_cell.angle_beta   90.00
_cell.angle_gamma   90.00
#
_symmetry.space_group_name_H-M   'P 1'
#
loop_
_entity.id
_entity.type
_entity.pdbx_description
1 polymer ?
#
loop_
_entity_poly.entity_id
_entity_poly.type
_entity_poly.pdbx_seq_one_letter_code
_entity_poly.pdbx_strand_id
1 'polypeptide(L)'
;SASVSDVAQFDDISLKSLTLSELLSISNLSCSDVYAGVAITRGSTAVQVGLALNWDSDTSPANGLIVYLSSERITVFKYVASAWSVVSSTAYTYSAGARLVCTMNAGALRTYYNGALVKADTIVDAGILTGQFHGLFSTAPESTLDDYVVYSVGTDGSYNVLDAF
;
A
#
# COMPACT_ATOMS: atom_id res chain seq x y z
N SER A 1 37.36 -28.69 -41.45
CA SER A 1 37.67 -28.47 -40.03
C SER A 1 36.98 -27.20 -39.57
N ALA A 2 36.32 -27.27 -38.42
CA ALA A 2 35.81 -26.22 -37.52
C ALA A 2 35.16 -24.93 -38.08
N SER A 3 33.91 -24.75 -37.66
CA SER A 3 33.07 -23.55 -37.63
C SER A 3 33.66 -22.39 -36.79
N VAL A 4 33.33 -21.14 -37.12
CA VAL A 4 33.26 -20.05 -36.13
C VAL A 4 31.88 -19.42 -36.21
N SER A 5 31.23 -19.47 -35.05
CA SER A 5 29.91 -18.97 -34.72
C SER A 5 30.02 -17.47 -34.41
N ASP A 6 29.30 -16.62 -35.14
CA ASP A 6 29.05 -15.25 -34.68
C ASP A 6 27.88 -15.31 -33.70
N VAL A 7 28.21 -15.27 -32.40
CA VAL A 7 27.22 -15.13 -31.33
C VAL A 7 27.07 -13.64 -31.03
N ALA A 8 25.95 -13.05 -31.45
CA ALA A 8 25.49 -11.79 -30.90
C ALA A 8 25.03 -12.04 -29.45
N GLN A 9 25.75 -11.49 -28.49
CA GLN A 9 25.32 -11.53 -27.09
C GLN A 9 24.31 -10.41 -26.88
N PHE A 10 23.03 -10.77 -26.81
CA PHE A 10 22.05 -9.91 -26.18
C PHE A 10 22.21 -10.10 -24.68
N ASP A 11 22.64 -9.03 -24.01
CA ASP A 11 22.65 -8.95 -22.55
C ASP A 11 21.24 -9.27 -22.06
N ASP A 12 21.14 -10.31 -21.23
CA ASP A 12 19.88 -10.77 -20.67
C ASP A 12 19.43 -9.72 -19.66
N ILE A 13 18.78 -8.66 -20.14
CA ILE A 13 18.11 -7.68 -19.31
C ILE A 13 16.95 -8.41 -18.65
N SER A 14 17.26 -8.98 -17.48
CA SER A 14 16.27 -9.46 -16.54
C SER A 14 15.62 -8.24 -15.90
N LEU A 15 14.68 -7.63 -16.63
CA LEU A 15 13.67 -6.79 -16.01
C LEU A 15 12.78 -7.75 -15.24
N LYS A 16 13.07 -7.92 -13.95
CA LYS A 16 12.14 -8.55 -13.03
C LYS A 16 10.90 -7.67 -13.03
N SER A 17 9.91 -8.04 -13.83
CA SER A 17 8.57 -7.47 -13.75
C SER A 17 8.07 -7.78 -12.34
N LEU A 18 8.11 -6.78 -11.45
CA LEU A 18 7.54 -6.93 -10.13
C LEU A 18 6.05 -7.24 -10.34
N THR A 19 5.67 -8.48 -10.04
CA THR A 19 4.26 -8.82 -10.02
C THR A 19 3.63 -8.03 -8.86
N LEU A 20 2.41 -7.52 -9.04
CA LEU A 20 1.69 -6.81 -7.97
C LEU A 20 1.63 -7.63 -6.67
N SER A 21 1.62 -8.96 -6.78
CA SER A 21 1.66 -9.90 -5.68
C SER A 21 3.01 -9.96 -4.92
N GLU A 22 4.14 -9.59 -5.54
CA GLU A 22 5.43 -9.40 -4.84
C GLU A 22 5.55 -8.00 -4.21
N LEU A 23 4.80 -7.02 -4.71
CA LEU A 23 4.81 -5.63 -4.24
C LEU A 23 3.96 -5.42 -2.97
N LEU A 24 3.05 -6.35 -2.69
CA LEU A 24 2.02 -6.24 -1.67
C LEU A 24 2.14 -7.41 -0.68
N SER A 25 2.62 -7.17 0.54
CA SER A 25 2.49 -8.13 1.64
C SER A 25 1.10 -8.00 2.22
N ILE A 26 0.14 -8.71 1.63
CA ILE A 26 -1.28 -8.59 1.96
C ILE A 26 -1.67 -9.58 3.05
N SER A 27 -2.29 -9.10 4.11
CA SER A 27 -3.01 -9.89 5.10
C SER A 27 -4.52 -9.69 4.92
N ASN A 28 -5.27 -10.79 4.93
CA ASN A 28 -6.73 -10.75 4.91
C ASN A 28 -7.24 -10.58 6.34
N LEU A 29 -7.87 -9.45 6.63
CA LEU A 29 -8.49 -9.18 7.93
C LEU A 29 -10.01 -9.41 7.94
N SER A 30 -10.55 -9.85 6.81
CA SER A 30 -11.98 -10.07 6.56
C SER A 30 -12.87 -8.86 6.82
N CYS A 31 -12.27 -7.66 6.85
CA CYS A 31 -12.94 -6.40 7.16
C CYS A 31 -12.31 -5.26 6.35
N SER A 32 -13.14 -4.34 5.90
CA SER A 32 -12.75 -3.13 5.16
C SER A 32 -12.48 -1.94 6.07
N ASP A 33 -13.00 -1.95 7.29
CA ASP A 33 -12.71 -0.94 8.29
C ASP A 33 -11.49 -1.36 9.10
N VAL A 34 -10.41 -0.60 8.97
CA VAL A 34 -9.09 -1.00 9.47
C VAL A 34 -8.31 0.17 10.02
N TYR A 35 -7.43 -0.16 10.95
CA TYR A 35 -6.25 0.61 11.28
C TYR A 35 -5.06 -0.09 10.63
N ALA A 36 -4.28 0.64 9.85
CA ALA A 36 -3.02 0.18 9.30
C ALA A 36 -1.94 1.22 9.63
N GLY A 37 -0.80 0.77 10.15
CA GLY A 37 0.28 1.67 10.49
C GLY A 37 1.65 1.03 10.29
N VAL A 38 2.62 1.84 9.88
CA VAL A 38 3.99 1.38 9.61
C VAL A 38 4.98 2.52 9.84
N ALA A 39 6.13 2.21 10.42
CA ALA A 39 7.27 3.13 10.50
C ALA A 39 8.06 3.10 9.20
N ILE A 40 8.32 4.25 8.60
CA ILE A 40 8.94 4.35 7.27
C ILE A 40 10.27 5.08 7.36
N THR A 41 11.33 4.42 6.88
CA THR A 41 12.57 5.11 6.48
C THR A 41 12.75 4.90 4.99
N ARG A 42 12.65 5.99 4.22
CA ARG A 42 12.73 5.93 2.77
C ARG A 42 14.16 6.14 2.29
N GLY A 43 14.59 5.34 1.32
CA GLY A 43 15.96 5.42 0.77
C GLY A 43 16.20 6.65 -0.10
N SER A 44 15.15 7.23 -0.69
CA SER A 44 15.25 8.51 -1.42
C SER A 44 13.92 9.27 -1.43
N THR A 45 13.88 10.46 -2.03
CA THR A 45 12.62 11.22 -2.20
C THR A 45 11.76 10.70 -3.35
N ALA A 46 12.38 10.09 -4.36
CA ALA A 46 11.72 9.60 -5.58
C ALA A 46 11.00 8.25 -5.40
N VAL A 47 11.31 7.50 -4.35
CA VAL A 47 10.64 6.23 -4.07
C VAL A 47 9.24 6.43 -3.50
N GLN A 48 8.35 5.52 -3.85
CA GLN A 48 7.00 5.48 -3.31
C GLN A 48 6.94 4.37 -2.27
N VAL A 49 6.59 4.71 -1.05
CA VAL A 49 6.54 3.76 0.07
C VAL A 49 5.39 4.09 1.01
N GLY A 50 4.67 3.06 1.46
CA GLY A 50 3.55 3.23 2.39
C GLY A 50 2.69 1.99 2.52
N LEU A 51 1.38 2.21 2.49
CA LEU A 51 0.35 1.23 2.83
C LEU A 51 -0.55 0.94 1.64
N ALA A 52 -0.90 -0.32 1.49
CA ALA A 52 -1.91 -0.83 0.59
C ALA A 52 -3.16 -1.19 1.42
N LEU A 53 -4.32 -0.66 1.07
CA LEU A 53 -5.54 -0.80 1.88
C LEU A 53 -6.70 -1.24 1.00
N ASN A 54 -7.58 -2.07 1.58
CA ASN A 54 -8.89 -2.38 1.03
C ASN A 54 -8.84 -2.92 -0.41
N TRP A 55 -7.88 -3.79 -0.70
CA TRP A 55 -7.84 -4.48 -1.97
C TRP A 55 -8.94 -5.53 -2.06
N ASP A 56 -9.48 -5.74 -3.25
CA ASP A 56 -10.55 -6.71 -3.51
C ASP A 56 -10.02 -8.12 -3.79
N SER A 57 -8.78 -8.25 -4.25
CA SER A 57 -8.13 -9.53 -4.52
C SER A 57 -6.60 -9.42 -4.38
N ASP A 58 -5.97 -10.49 -3.90
CA ASP A 58 -4.52 -10.67 -3.84
C ASP A 58 -3.91 -11.22 -5.15
N THR A 59 -4.74 -11.82 -6.00
CA THR A 59 -4.36 -12.53 -7.23
C THR A 59 -4.84 -11.84 -8.50
N SER A 60 -5.94 -11.10 -8.44
CA SER A 60 -6.49 -10.33 -9.56
C SER A 60 -7.14 -9.03 -9.06
N PRO A 61 -6.35 -8.11 -8.46
CA PRO A 61 -6.87 -6.88 -7.93
C PRO A 61 -7.53 -6.03 -9.03
N ALA A 62 -8.73 -5.52 -8.76
CA ALA A 62 -9.44 -4.57 -9.62
C ALA A 62 -9.81 -3.27 -8.88
N ASN A 63 -9.82 -3.30 -7.55
CA ASN A 63 -10.14 -2.17 -6.69
C ASN A 63 -9.24 -2.15 -5.45
N GLY A 64 -8.74 -0.96 -5.08
CA GLY A 64 -7.95 -0.80 -3.86
C GLY A 64 -7.41 0.61 -3.67
N LEU A 65 -6.74 0.81 -2.54
CA LEU A 65 -6.07 2.06 -2.21
C LEU A 65 -4.60 1.83 -1.94
N ILE A 66 -3.80 2.82 -2.34
CA ILE A 66 -2.43 2.97 -1.88
C ILE A 66 -2.29 4.36 -1.27
N VAL A 67 -1.75 4.41 -0.06
CA VAL A 67 -1.33 5.64 0.60
C VAL A 67 0.18 5.60 0.73
N TYR A 68 0.87 6.49 0.01
CA TYR A 68 2.32 6.45 -0.06
C TYR A 68 2.96 7.82 0.08
N LEU A 69 4.20 7.81 0.56
CA LEU A 69 5.10 8.95 0.59
C LEU A 69 5.86 9.01 -0.73
N SER A 70 5.88 10.17 -1.39
CA SER A 70 6.67 10.46 -2.59
C SER A 70 6.94 11.96 -2.69
N SER A 71 8.17 12.37 -2.99
CA SER A 71 8.51 13.78 -3.27
C SER A 71 7.92 14.79 -2.27
N GLU A 72 8.08 14.53 -0.96
CA GLU A 72 7.55 15.37 0.14
C GLU A 72 6.03 15.51 0.18
N ARG A 73 5.33 14.61 -0.50
CA ARG A 73 3.87 14.47 -0.45
C ARG A 73 3.45 13.10 0.06
N ILE A 74 2.38 13.09 0.82
CA ILE A 74 1.59 11.88 1.05
C ILE A 74 0.45 11.91 0.06
N THR A 75 0.38 10.88 -0.77
CA THR A 75 -0.62 10.75 -1.84
C THR A 75 -1.52 9.57 -1.53
N VAL A 76 -2.82 9.82 -1.63
CA VAL A 76 -3.85 8.78 -1.63
C VAL A 76 -4.21 8.52 -3.08
N PHE A 77 -3.92 7.31 -3.55
CA PHE A 77 -4.11 6.89 -4.92
C PHE A 77 -5.05 5.69 -4.93
N LYS A 78 -6.11 5.77 -5.74
CA LYS A 78 -7.09 4.69 -5.85
C LYS A 78 -6.93 3.97 -7.18
N TYR A 79 -7.21 2.68 -7.12
CA TYR A 79 -7.37 1.82 -8.27
C TYR A 79 -8.83 1.38 -8.31
N VAL A 80 -9.52 1.63 -9.41
CA VAL A 80 -10.93 1.27 -9.58
C VAL A 80 -11.14 0.84 -11.02
N ALA A 81 -11.71 -0.36 -11.21
CA ALA A 81 -12.01 -0.91 -12.54
C ALA A 81 -10.80 -0.82 -13.49
N SER A 82 -9.62 -1.17 -12.99
CA SER A 82 -8.35 -1.14 -13.71
C SER A 82 -7.80 0.24 -14.10
N ALA A 83 -8.32 1.31 -13.49
CA ALA A 83 -7.83 2.67 -13.69
C ALA A 83 -7.29 3.27 -12.40
N TRP A 84 -6.10 3.88 -12.49
CA TRP A 84 -5.46 4.59 -11.40
C TRP A 84 -5.86 6.07 -11.38
N SER A 85 -6.21 6.61 -10.21
CA SER A 85 -6.55 8.03 -10.06
C SER A 85 -6.19 8.58 -8.68
N VAL A 86 -5.75 9.84 -8.64
CA VAL A 86 -5.39 10.53 -7.39
C VAL A 86 -6.66 10.98 -6.68
N VAL A 87 -6.82 10.54 -5.44
CA VAL A 87 -7.87 11.03 -4.53
C VAL A 87 -7.40 12.34 -3.92
N SER A 88 -6.19 12.33 -3.36
CA SER A 88 -5.59 13.50 -2.73
C SER A 88 -4.08 13.41 -2.71
N SER A 89 -3.42 14.57 -2.59
CA SER A 89 -1.98 14.65 -2.38
C SER A 89 -1.67 15.86 -1.51
N THR A 90 -0.99 15.66 -0.39
CA THR A 90 -0.78 16.67 0.65
C THR A 90 0.70 16.76 1.01
N ALA A 91 1.22 17.98 1.18
CA ALA A 91 2.60 18.18 1.62
C ALA A 91 2.77 17.71 3.06
N TYR A 92 3.94 17.16 3.38
CA TYR A 92 4.32 16.78 4.74
C TYR A 92 5.81 17.01 4.95
N THR A 93 6.24 17.13 6.21
CA THR A 93 7.67 17.18 6.56
C THR A 93 8.16 15.78 6.86
N TYR A 94 9.08 15.27 6.04
CA TYR A 94 9.63 13.93 6.23
C TYR A 94 10.50 13.83 7.49
N SER A 95 10.37 12.71 8.19
CA SER A 95 11.25 12.30 9.26
C SER A 95 11.47 10.78 9.17
N ALA A 96 12.74 10.35 9.25
CA ALA A 96 13.09 8.94 9.18
C ALA A 96 12.52 8.17 10.38
N GLY A 97 11.95 7.00 10.12
CA GLY A 97 11.29 6.17 11.14
C GLY A 97 9.93 6.71 11.60
N ALA A 98 9.45 7.83 11.04
CA ALA A 98 8.13 8.34 11.40
C ALA A 98 7.02 7.40 10.91
N ARG A 99 5.97 7.29 11.73
CA ARG A 99 4.85 6.38 11.48
C ARG A 99 3.86 7.00 10.50
N LEU A 100 3.60 6.30 9.40
CA LEU A 100 2.41 6.50 8.57
C LEU A 100 1.29 5.65 9.14
N VAL A 101 0.12 6.24 9.37
CA VAL A 101 -1.07 5.54 9.86
C VAL A 101 -2.25 5.92 8.99
N CYS A 102 -3.01 4.92 8.57
CA CYS A 102 -4.27 5.09 7.87
C CYS A 102 -5.37 4.38 8.64
N THR A 103 -6.47 5.08 8.88
CA THR A 103 -7.69 4.48 9.42
C THR A 103 -8.81 4.59 8.42
N MET A 104 -9.44 3.48 8.08
CA MET A 104 -10.65 3.41 7.28
C MET A 104 -11.83 3.06 8.19
N ASN A 105 -12.92 3.81 8.08
CA ASN A 105 -14.20 3.49 8.72
C ASN A 105 -15.34 3.98 7.83
N ALA A 106 -16.14 3.05 7.31
CA ALA A 106 -17.28 3.29 6.43
C ALA A 106 -16.94 4.26 5.27
N GLY A 107 -15.78 4.06 4.65
CA GLY A 107 -15.27 4.86 3.54
C GLY A 107 -14.60 6.17 3.93
N ALA A 108 -14.62 6.56 5.20
CA ALA A 108 -13.95 7.76 5.63
C ALA A 108 -12.50 7.44 6.06
N LEU A 109 -11.56 7.80 5.19
CA LEU A 109 -10.12 7.56 5.31
C LEU A 109 -9.46 8.71 6.07
N ARG A 110 -8.70 8.41 7.12
CA ARG A 110 -7.85 9.39 7.80
C ARG A 110 -6.42 8.93 7.74
N THR A 111 -5.57 9.83 7.26
CA THR A 111 -4.14 9.60 7.10
C THR A 111 -3.39 10.48 8.08
N TYR A 112 -2.67 9.84 8.98
CA TYR A 112 -1.82 10.48 9.97
C TYR A 112 -0.36 10.22 9.62
N TYR A 113 0.48 11.20 9.90
CA TYR A 113 1.93 11.06 9.80
C TYR A 113 2.57 11.65 11.04
N ASN A 114 3.42 10.85 11.69
CA ASN A 114 4.07 11.21 12.95
C ASN A 114 3.07 11.70 14.03
N GLY A 115 1.89 11.05 14.11
CA GLY A 115 0.83 11.39 15.06
C GLY A 115 -0.06 12.58 14.66
N ALA A 116 0.29 13.36 13.65
CA ALA A 116 -0.53 14.46 13.16
C ALA A 116 -1.47 14.00 12.04
N LEU A 117 -2.74 14.44 12.08
CA LEU A 117 -3.66 14.23 10.95
C LEU A 117 -3.18 15.06 9.76
N VAL A 118 -2.79 14.40 8.69
CA VAL A 118 -2.35 15.04 7.43
C VAL A 118 -3.56 15.26 6.53
N LYS A 119 -4.44 14.25 6.45
CA LYS A 119 -5.56 14.28 5.52
C LYS A 119 -6.74 13.46 6.01
N ALA A 120 -7.93 13.97 5.74
CA ALA A 120 -9.19 13.22 5.80
C ALA A 120 -9.81 13.21 4.39
N ASP A 121 -10.07 12.03 3.86
CA ASP A 121 -10.67 11.80 2.55
C ASP A 121 -11.93 10.93 2.70
N THR A 122 -12.85 11.05 1.74
CA THR A 122 -14.04 10.19 1.65
C THR A 122 -13.93 9.34 0.40
N ILE A 123 -13.91 8.03 0.60
CA ILE A 123 -13.91 7.01 -0.44
C ILE A 123 -15.34 6.51 -0.59
N VAL A 124 -15.83 6.50 -1.83
CA VAL A 124 -17.21 6.13 -2.16
C VAL A 124 -17.28 4.95 -3.13
N ASP A 125 -16.14 4.49 -3.63
CA ASP A 125 -16.04 3.43 -4.61
C ASP A 125 -16.35 2.08 -3.95
N ALA A 126 -17.48 1.46 -4.31
CA ALA A 126 -18.01 0.27 -3.63
C ALA A 126 -17.02 -0.91 -3.58
N GLY A 127 -16.25 -1.14 -4.65
CA GLY A 127 -15.25 -2.21 -4.69
C GLY A 127 -14.13 -2.04 -3.66
N ILE A 128 -13.79 -0.79 -3.32
CA ILE A 128 -12.83 -0.47 -2.25
C ILE A 128 -13.51 -0.62 -0.88
N LEU A 129 -14.77 -0.20 -0.73
CA LEU A 129 -15.48 -0.32 0.54
C LEU A 129 -15.72 -1.76 0.99
N THR A 130 -15.65 -2.73 0.07
CA THR A 130 -15.76 -4.17 0.37
C THR A 130 -14.41 -4.90 0.36
N GLY A 131 -13.31 -4.21 0.07
CA GLY A 131 -11.98 -4.82 0.00
C GLY A 131 -11.46 -5.22 1.38
N GLN A 132 -10.91 -6.43 1.48
CA GLN A 132 -10.53 -7.07 2.75
C GLN A 132 -9.01 -7.29 2.90
N PHE A 133 -8.26 -6.89 1.87
CA PHE A 133 -6.85 -7.17 1.72
C PHE A 133 -6.02 -5.91 1.99
N HIS A 134 -5.11 -5.97 2.96
CA HIS A 134 -4.31 -4.83 3.42
C HIS A 134 -2.85 -5.21 3.58
N GLY A 135 -1.94 -4.29 3.33
CA GLY A 135 -0.53 -4.60 3.30
C GLY A 135 0.41 -3.41 3.22
N LEU A 136 1.67 -3.74 2.96
CA LEU A 136 2.74 -2.79 2.69
C LEU A 136 2.86 -2.54 1.18
N PHE A 137 3.35 -1.35 0.82
CA PHE A 137 3.65 -0.98 -0.56
C PHE A 137 5.01 -0.29 -0.61
N SER A 138 5.90 -0.71 -1.52
CA SER A 138 7.16 -0.03 -1.80
C SER A 138 7.62 -0.27 -3.23
N THR A 139 7.99 0.78 -3.95
CA THR A 139 8.53 0.66 -5.32
C THR A 139 10.02 0.39 -5.37
N ALA A 140 10.72 0.38 -4.23
CA ALA A 140 12.17 0.21 -4.21
C ALA A 140 12.67 -0.46 -2.92
N PRO A 141 13.70 -1.31 -3.02
CA PRO A 141 14.21 -2.10 -1.90
C PRO A 141 15.01 -1.29 -0.88
N GLU A 142 15.47 -0.08 -1.22
CA GLU A 142 16.23 0.78 -0.30
C GLU A 142 15.40 1.43 0.82
N SER A 143 14.08 1.25 0.83
CA SER A 143 13.21 1.74 1.89
C SER A 143 12.93 0.64 2.90
N THR A 144 13.01 0.97 4.18
CA THR A 144 12.65 0.06 5.27
C THR A 144 11.27 0.40 5.80
N LEU A 145 10.43 -0.63 5.91
CA LEU A 145 9.13 -0.60 6.56
C LEU A 145 9.22 -1.47 7.81
N ASP A 146 9.00 -0.85 8.97
CA ASP A 146 9.11 -1.53 10.26
C ASP A 146 7.85 -1.28 11.12
N ASP A 147 7.67 -2.04 12.20
CA ASP A 147 6.53 -1.93 13.11
C ASP A 147 5.16 -1.93 12.41
N TYR A 148 5.04 -2.74 11.35
CA TYR A 148 3.77 -2.89 10.65
C TYR A 148 2.72 -3.48 11.58
N VAL A 149 1.62 -2.75 11.71
CA VAL A 149 0.46 -3.15 12.50
C VAL A 149 -0.76 -2.96 11.64
N VAL A 150 -1.60 -3.97 11.58
CA VAL A 150 -2.91 -3.89 10.94
C VAL A 150 -3.93 -4.65 11.79
N TYR A 151 -5.07 -4.01 12.03
CA TYR A 151 -6.20 -4.62 12.74
C TYR A 151 -7.50 -3.97 12.29
N SER A 152 -8.60 -4.70 12.40
CA SER A 152 -9.94 -4.22 12.07
C SER A 152 -10.41 -3.17 13.08
N VAL A 153 -11.20 -2.19 12.62
CA VAL A 153 -11.74 -1.10 13.44
C VAL A 153 -13.23 -0.95 13.18
N GLY A 154 -14.06 -1.60 14.01
CA GLY A 154 -15.46 -1.19 14.20
C GLY A 154 -16.59 -2.08 13.66
N THR A 155 -17.64 -2.11 14.49
CA THR A 155 -19.07 -2.50 14.35
C THR A 155 -19.51 -3.91 13.98
N ASP A 156 -18.78 -4.69 13.17
CA ASP A 156 -19.34 -5.94 12.61
C ASP A 156 -18.72 -7.22 13.22
N GLY A 157 -18.61 -7.26 14.55
CA GLY A 157 -17.98 -8.41 15.24
C GLY A 157 -16.46 -8.45 15.10
N SER A 158 -15.83 -7.28 14.92
CA SER A 158 -14.38 -7.09 14.75
C SER A 158 -13.53 -7.57 15.94
N TYR A 159 -14.17 -7.99 17.04
CA TYR A 159 -13.56 -8.59 18.23
C TYR A 159 -13.98 -10.05 18.46
N ASN A 160 -14.74 -10.67 17.55
CA ASN A 160 -15.19 -12.06 17.72
C ASN A 160 -14.02 -13.06 17.87
N VAL A 161 -12.85 -12.73 17.34
CA VAL A 161 -11.63 -13.54 17.52
C VAL A 161 -11.06 -13.44 18.95
N LEU A 162 -11.37 -12.38 19.69
CA LEU A 162 -11.00 -12.17 21.09
C LEU A 162 -12.05 -12.74 22.06
N ASP A 163 -13.32 -12.79 21.66
CA ASP A 163 -14.42 -13.41 22.43
C ASP A 163 -14.41 -14.95 22.37
N ALA A 164 -13.49 -15.55 21.59
CA ALA A 164 -13.31 -16.99 21.44
C ALA A 164 -12.31 -17.61 22.44
N PHE A 165 -11.89 -16.87 23.47
CA PHE A 165 -11.00 -17.32 24.54
C PHE A 165 -11.69 -17.37 25.91
#